data_AF-A0A0J7KXI8-F1
#
_entry.id   AF-A0A0J7KXI8-F1
#
_cell.length_a   1.000
_cell.length_b   1.000
_cell.length_c   1.000
_cell.angle_alpha   90.00
_cell.angle_beta   90.00
_cell.angle_gamma   90.00
#
_symmetry.space_group_name_H-M   'P 1'
#
loop_
_entity.id
_entity.type
_entity.pdbx_description
1 polymer ?
#
loop_
_entity_poly.entity_id
_entity_poly.type
_entity_poly.pdbx_seq_one_letter_code
_entity_poly.pdbx_strand_id
1 'polypeptide(L)'
;MEIVRKELTKKIVNECKVKETPVTKDLASFLLSLYQLNPTYRIKENDVESNARIIQAIVKRLCDQNKPCLVILKNQLYFAKHYHDRDETVKKHRLRLHQKTGPLVAEICETTKLKSEKDTERFYQKILAVITLLSGLGSPTVPSILREVSVALQSVFQASELAHYVTLPKREKEEQLMELMCIVAGIRLFNRDCQRGGEGIDDLPSILQEALTKTRNSVLELLEPLMAKVYKFTAIVENTITSTSIDASYACSSKETASDLEEQIEWAIEMLTASRQQEIYIRKLLGDVERSERAVKTLMDRLQTRLFKLHDTVRYRTAIPTAQVYVNTTATVT
;
A
#
# COMPACT_ATOMS: atom_id res chain seq x y z
N MET A 1 -21.75 -9.40 -23.39
CA MET A 1 -20.76 -10.04 -22.49
C MET A 1 -20.81 -9.63 -21.00
N GLU A 2 -20.63 -8.37 -20.59
CA GLU A 2 -20.50 -8.05 -19.14
C GLU A 2 -21.80 -8.25 -18.33
N ILE A 3 -22.95 -8.03 -18.96
CA ILE A 3 -24.29 -8.27 -18.36
C ILE A 3 -24.49 -9.77 -18.10
N VAL A 4 -24.21 -10.61 -19.11
CA VAL A 4 -24.29 -12.08 -19.02
C VAL A 4 -23.40 -12.60 -17.88
N ARG A 5 -22.18 -12.09 -17.75
CA ARG A 5 -21.27 -12.47 -16.66
C ARG A 5 -21.86 -12.13 -15.28
N LYS A 6 -22.46 -10.94 -15.12
CA LYS A 6 -23.09 -10.53 -13.86
C LYS A 6 -24.29 -11.42 -13.51
N GLU A 7 -25.06 -11.85 -14.50
CA GLU A 7 -26.18 -12.80 -14.31
C GLU A 7 -25.70 -14.19 -13.91
N LEU A 8 -24.70 -14.74 -14.60
CA LEU A 8 -24.12 -16.05 -14.27
C LEU A 8 -23.52 -16.05 -12.86
N THR A 9 -22.80 -15.00 -12.47
CA THR A 9 -22.29 -14.86 -11.09
C THR A 9 -23.41 -14.88 -10.06
N LYS A 10 -24.54 -14.20 -10.32
CA LYS A 10 -25.72 -14.24 -9.41
C LYS A 10 -26.30 -15.66 -9.31
N LYS A 11 -26.42 -16.37 -10.44
CA LYS A 11 -26.92 -17.76 -10.47
C LYS A 11 -26.03 -18.69 -9.64
N ILE A 12 -24.71 -18.61 -9.80
CA ILE A 12 -23.74 -19.40 -9.01
C ILE A 12 -23.91 -19.14 -7.51
N VAL A 13 -23.97 -17.87 -7.09
CA VAL A 13 -24.15 -17.51 -5.67
C VAL A 13 -25.46 -18.07 -5.12
N ASN A 14 -26.56 -17.97 -5.88
CA ASN A 14 -27.85 -18.47 -5.47
C ASN A 14 -27.87 -20.00 -5.34
N GLU A 15 -27.29 -20.73 -6.31
CA GLU A 15 -27.21 -22.20 -6.26
C GLU A 15 -26.35 -22.70 -5.10
N CYS A 16 -25.22 -22.06 -4.83
CA CYS A 16 -24.40 -22.37 -3.65
C CYS A 16 -25.15 -22.09 -2.34
N LYS A 17 -25.96 -21.02 -2.28
CA LYS A 17 -26.81 -20.72 -1.12
C LYS A 17 -27.89 -21.78 -0.89
N VAL A 18 -28.50 -22.29 -1.98
CA VAL A 18 -29.49 -23.39 -1.91
C VAL A 18 -28.85 -24.69 -1.39
N LYS A 19 -27.56 -24.91 -1.70
CA LYS A 19 -26.77 -26.05 -1.21
C LYS A 19 -26.07 -25.77 0.15
N GLU A 20 -26.60 -24.85 0.95
CA GLU A 20 -26.12 -24.51 2.30
C GLU A 20 -24.63 -24.09 2.38
N THR A 21 -24.05 -23.66 1.26
CA THR A 21 -22.63 -23.24 1.16
C THR A 21 -22.57 -21.81 0.63
N PRO A 22 -22.94 -20.79 1.42
CA PRO A 22 -22.98 -19.42 0.94
C PRO A 22 -21.57 -18.92 0.54
N VAL A 23 -21.47 -18.32 -0.65
CA VAL A 23 -20.22 -17.79 -1.21
C VAL A 23 -20.34 -16.31 -1.54
N THR A 24 -19.21 -15.61 -1.51
CA THR A 24 -19.17 -14.19 -1.89
C THR A 24 -19.27 -14.02 -3.40
N LYS A 25 -19.84 -12.89 -3.83
CA LYS A 25 -19.90 -12.51 -5.26
C LYS A 25 -18.50 -12.42 -5.88
N ASP A 26 -17.53 -11.97 -5.11
CA ASP A 26 -16.13 -11.87 -5.54
C ASP A 26 -15.55 -13.24 -5.87
N LEU A 27 -15.78 -14.24 -5.00
CA LEU A 27 -15.30 -15.61 -5.22
C LEU A 27 -15.97 -16.27 -6.44
N ALA A 28 -17.29 -16.12 -6.57
CA ALA A 28 -18.02 -16.64 -7.72
C ALA A 28 -17.56 -15.97 -9.03
N SER A 29 -17.37 -14.65 -9.02
CA SER A 29 -16.88 -13.89 -10.19
C SER A 29 -15.44 -14.28 -10.55
N PHE A 30 -14.58 -14.47 -9.55
CA PHE A 30 -13.19 -14.91 -9.74
C PHE A 30 -13.13 -16.29 -10.38
N LEU A 31 -13.87 -17.27 -9.85
CA LEU A 31 -13.93 -18.61 -10.42
C LEU A 31 -14.51 -18.63 -11.83
N LEU A 32 -15.57 -17.87 -12.08
CA LEU A 32 -16.12 -17.73 -13.42
C LEU A 32 -15.03 -17.24 -14.39
N SER A 33 -14.22 -16.26 -13.97
CA SER A 33 -13.08 -15.73 -14.75
C SER A 33 -12.03 -16.79 -15.06
N LEU A 34 -11.67 -17.63 -14.09
CA LEU A 34 -10.70 -18.71 -14.28
C LEU A 34 -11.21 -19.78 -15.23
N TYR A 35 -12.48 -20.18 -15.09
CA TYR A 35 -13.09 -21.18 -15.97
C TYR A 35 -13.17 -20.69 -17.42
N GLN A 36 -13.30 -19.39 -17.66
CA GLN A 36 -13.24 -18.84 -19.03
C GLN A 36 -11.89 -19.07 -19.74
N LEU A 37 -10.82 -19.34 -19.00
CA LEU A 37 -9.51 -19.65 -19.59
C LEU A 37 -9.50 -21.02 -20.28
N ASN A 38 -10.37 -21.93 -19.85
CA ASN A 38 -10.54 -23.23 -20.48
C ASN A 38 -11.53 -23.12 -21.66
N PRO A 39 -11.14 -23.49 -22.90
CA PRO A 39 -12.02 -23.43 -24.07
C PRO A 39 -13.36 -24.16 -23.89
N THR A 40 -13.39 -25.23 -23.10
CA THR A 40 -14.59 -26.03 -22.80
C THR A 40 -15.67 -25.24 -22.06
N TYR A 41 -15.26 -24.23 -21.28
CA TYR A 41 -16.12 -23.44 -20.40
C TYR A 41 -16.24 -21.98 -20.85
N ARG A 42 -15.96 -21.67 -22.11
CA ARG A 42 -16.16 -20.31 -22.67
C ARG A 42 -17.65 -19.99 -22.76
N ILE A 43 -18.03 -18.84 -22.21
CA ILE A 43 -19.39 -18.28 -22.34
C ILE A 43 -19.65 -18.03 -23.82
N LYS A 44 -20.73 -18.62 -24.33
CA LYS A 44 -21.28 -18.33 -25.64
C LYS A 44 -22.59 -17.57 -25.43
N GLU A 45 -22.73 -16.42 -26.10
CA GLU A 45 -23.98 -15.65 -26.05
C GLU A 45 -25.11 -16.51 -26.63
N ASN A 46 -26.23 -16.61 -25.90
CA ASN A 46 -27.42 -17.42 -26.22
C ASN A 46 -27.30 -18.95 -26.09
N ASP A 47 -26.18 -19.49 -25.60
CA ASP A 47 -26.03 -20.94 -25.33
C ASP A 47 -26.36 -21.26 -23.87
N VAL A 48 -27.64 -21.50 -23.57
CA VAL A 48 -28.12 -21.76 -22.21
C VAL A 48 -27.51 -23.05 -21.64
N GLU A 49 -27.31 -24.07 -22.48
CA GLU A 49 -26.81 -25.38 -22.05
C GLU A 49 -25.33 -25.32 -21.69
N SER A 50 -24.49 -24.70 -22.53
CA SER A 50 -23.09 -24.48 -22.22
C SER A 50 -22.91 -23.64 -20.96
N ASN A 51 -23.72 -22.58 -20.79
CA ASN A 51 -23.70 -21.75 -19.60
C ASN A 51 -24.14 -22.52 -18.33
N ALA A 52 -25.10 -23.45 -18.43
CA ALA A 52 -25.50 -24.32 -17.33
C ALA A 52 -24.36 -25.28 -16.91
N ARG A 53 -23.61 -25.85 -17.87
CA ARG A 53 -22.46 -26.72 -17.58
C ARG A 53 -21.36 -25.98 -16.79
N ILE A 54 -21.10 -24.71 -17.15
CA ILE A 54 -20.14 -23.86 -16.43
C ILE A 54 -20.60 -23.61 -14.99
N ILE A 55 -21.88 -23.23 -14.80
CA ILE A 55 -22.45 -23.00 -13.47
C ILE A 55 -22.33 -24.26 -12.62
N GLN A 56 -22.76 -25.42 -13.12
CA GLN A 56 -22.71 -26.68 -12.40
C GLN A 56 -21.28 -27.06 -12.00
N ALA A 57 -20.31 -26.89 -12.91
CA ALA A 57 -18.91 -27.19 -12.62
C ALA A 57 -18.33 -26.28 -11.52
N ILE A 58 -18.67 -24.99 -11.55
CA ILE A 58 -18.24 -24.03 -10.53
C ILE A 58 -18.93 -24.30 -9.19
N VAL A 59 -20.24 -24.52 -9.18
CA VAL A 59 -21.02 -24.83 -7.98
C VAL A 59 -20.53 -26.13 -7.35
N LYS A 60 -20.29 -27.19 -8.14
CA LYS A 60 -19.71 -28.44 -7.63
C LYS A 60 -18.38 -28.17 -6.92
N ARG A 61 -17.49 -27.37 -7.52
CA ARG A 61 -16.20 -27.02 -6.92
C ARG A 61 -16.32 -26.15 -5.68
N LEU A 62 -17.31 -25.26 -5.63
CA LEU A 62 -17.57 -24.40 -4.48
C LEU A 62 -18.23 -25.14 -3.32
N CYS A 63 -19.06 -26.15 -3.58
CA CYS A 63 -19.71 -26.93 -2.51
C CYS A 63 -18.76 -27.94 -1.87
N ASP A 64 -17.67 -28.30 -2.55
CA ASP A 64 -16.66 -29.23 -2.04
C ASP A 64 -15.66 -28.51 -1.10
N GLN A 65 -16.10 -28.24 0.13
CA GLN A 65 -15.32 -27.48 1.12
C GLN A 65 -14.10 -28.24 1.68
N ASN A 66 -14.07 -29.56 1.52
CA ASN A 66 -13.01 -30.41 2.09
C ASN A 66 -11.80 -30.53 1.16
N LYS A 67 -11.92 -30.10 -0.11
CA LYS A 67 -10.81 -30.15 -1.06
C LYS A 67 -9.81 -29.00 -0.90
N PRO A 68 -8.50 -29.30 -0.78
CA PRO A 68 -7.46 -28.27 -0.72
C PRO A 68 -7.44 -27.34 -1.94
N CYS A 69 -7.90 -27.79 -3.12
CA CYS A 69 -8.10 -26.95 -4.30
C CYS A 69 -8.86 -25.64 -4.00
N LEU A 70 -9.89 -25.70 -3.15
CA LEU A 70 -10.67 -24.50 -2.80
C LEU A 70 -9.85 -23.51 -1.95
N VAL A 71 -8.95 -24.02 -1.10
CA VAL A 71 -8.02 -23.19 -0.31
C VAL A 71 -7.06 -22.43 -1.23
N ILE A 72 -6.52 -23.09 -2.26
CA ILE A 72 -5.67 -22.46 -3.28
C ILE A 72 -6.41 -21.29 -3.93
N LEU A 73 -7.65 -21.52 -4.38
CA LEU A 73 -8.45 -20.50 -5.06
C LEU A 73 -8.80 -19.32 -4.13
N LYS A 74 -9.15 -19.60 -2.87
CA LYS A 74 -9.41 -18.57 -1.85
C LYS A 74 -8.15 -17.74 -1.58
N ASN A 75 -6.99 -18.37 -1.45
CA ASN A 75 -5.71 -17.69 -1.25
C ASN A 75 -5.33 -16.79 -2.44
N GLN A 76 -5.53 -17.27 -3.67
CA GLN A 76 -5.28 -16.46 -4.88
C GLN A 76 -6.16 -15.20 -4.92
N LEU A 77 -7.46 -15.35 -4.66
CA LEU A 77 -8.37 -14.21 -4.63
C LEU A 77 -8.03 -13.24 -3.50
N TYR A 78 -7.75 -13.78 -2.30
CA TYR A 78 -7.38 -12.97 -1.15
C TYR A 78 -6.13 -12.14 -1.45
N PHE A 79 -5.08 -12.78 -1.97
CA PHE A 79 -3.85 -12.09 -2.32
C PHE A 79 -4.08 -11.04 -3.41
N ALA A 80 -4.79 -11.38 -4.49
CA ALA A 80 -5.09 -10.46 -5.57
C ALA A 80 -5.91 -9.23 -5.14
N LYS A 81 -6.77 -9.38 -4.12
CA LYS A 81 -7.63 -8.29 -3.63
C LYS A 81 -6.93 -7.38 -2.63
N HIS A 82 -6.04 -7.93 -1.81
CA HIS A 82 -5.51 -7.24 -0.63
C HIS A 82 -4.04 -6.86 -0.74
N TYR A 83 -3.27 -7.54 -1.59
CA TYR A 83 -1.89 -7.17 -1.85
C TYR A 83 -1.85 -6.00 -2.83
N HIS A 84 -1.23 -4.91 -2.40
CA HIS A 84 -0.93 -3.75 -3.24
C HIS A 84 0.57 -3.56 -3.32
N ASP A 85 1.05 -3.20 -4.51
CA ASP A 85 2.44 -2.79 -4.65
C ASP A 85 2.70 -1.51 -3.84
N ARG A 86 3.95 -1.36 -3.38
CA ARG A 86 4.38 -0.19 -2.62
C ARG A 86 4.13 1.11 -3.39
N ASP A 87 4.44 1.13 -4.69
CA ASP A 87 4.35 2.35 -5.48
C ASP A 87 2.88 2.73 -5.74
N GLU A 88 2.00 1.74 -5.90
CA GLU A 88 0.54 1.96 -5.94
C GLU A 88 0.03 2.55 -4.63
N THR A 89 0.50 2.01 -3.49
CA THR A 89 0.11 2.47 -2.16
C THR A 89 0.55 3.92 -1.92
N VAL A 90 1.80 4.25 -2.26
CA VAL A 90 2.34 5.62 -2.17
C VAL A 90 1.57 6.57 -3.09
N LYS A 91 1.30 6.16 -4.33
CA LYS A 91 0.53 6.96 -5.29
C LYS A 91 -0.87 7.26 -4.78
N LYS A 92 -1.58 6.25 -4.26
CA LYS A 92 -2.92 6.39 -3.69
C LYS A 92 -2.93 7.31 -2.47
N HIS A 93 -1.91 7.24 -1.62
CA HIS A 93 -1.75 8.13 -0.48
C HIS A 93 -1.55 9.59 -0.93
N ARG A 94 -0.61 9.84 -1.87
CA ARG A 94 -0.35 11.18 -2.43
C ARG A 94 -1.58 11.78 -3.10
N LEU A 95 -2.32 10.97 -3.88
CA LEU A 95 -3.56 11.41 -4.52
C LEU A 95 -4.61 11.82 -3.48
N ARG A 96 -4.77 11.03 -2.42
CA ARG A 96 -5.72 11.35 -1.35
C ARG A 96 -5.33 12.63 -0.61
N LEU A 97 -4.04 12.83 -0.36
CA LEU A 97 -3.55 14.08 0.25
C LEU A 97 -3.88 15.26 -0.65
N HIS A 98 -3.55 15.17 -1.94
CA HIS A 98 -3.84 16.21 -2.93
C HIS A 98 -5.35 16.51 -3.05
N GLN A 99 -6.22 15.49 -3.05
CA GLN A 99 -7.67 15.69 -3.08
C GLN A 99 -8.20 16.42 -1.85
N LYS A 100 -7.59 16.22 -0.68
CA LYS A 100 -7.99 16.88 0.57
C LYS A 100 -7.45 18.30 0.68
N THR A 101 -6.23 18.55 0.24
CA THR A 101 -5.58 19.86 0.36
C THR A 101 -5.84 20.76 -0.85
N GLY A 102 -6.19 20.20 -2.00
CA GLY A 102 -6.47 20.93 -3.25
C GLY A 102 -7.49 22.06 -3.11
N PRO A 103 -8.65 21.86 -2.47
CA PRO A 103 -9.62 22.93 -2.24
C PRO A 103 -9.06 24.10 -1.42
N LEU A 104 -8.23 23.82 -0.41
CA LEU A 104 -7.62 24.86 0.44
C LEU A 104 -6.56 25.65 -0.33
N VAL A 105 -5.77 24.98 -1.16
CA VAL A 105 -4.81 25.63 -2.06
C VAL A 105 -5.53 26.48 -3.09
N ALA A 106 -6.58 25.96 -3.71
CA ALA A 106 -7.37 26.69 -4.70
C ALA A 106 -7.99 27.96 -4.10
N GLU A 107 -8.54 27.89 -2.88
CA GLU A 107 -9.09 29.05 -2.17
C GLU A 107 -8.05 30.16 -1.95
N ILE A 108 -6.81 29.78 -1.56
CA ILE A 108 -5.71 30.74 -1.41
C ILE A 108 -5.37 31.37 -2.76
N CYS A 109 -5.23 30.56 -3.81
CA CYS A 109 -4.78 31.03 -5.11
C CYS A 109 -5.85 31.84 -5.88
N GLU A 110 -7.13 31.61 -5.59
CA GLU A 110 -8.27 32.36 -6.15
C GLU A 110 -8.51 33.71 -5.47
N THR A 111 -7.86 33.97 -4.34
CA THR A 111 -7.95 35.27 -3.66
C THR A 111 -7.21 36.34 -4.47
N THR A 112 -7.94 37.37 -4.94
CA THR A 112 -7.38 38.45 -5.80
C THR A 112 -7.22 39.79 -5.11
N LYS A 113 -7.91 40.04 -3.98
CA LYS A 113 -7.92 41.33 -3.28
C LYS A 113 -8.07 41.14 -1.77
N LEU A 114 -7.33 41.92 -1.01
CA LEU A 114 -7.44 42.04 0.45
C LEU A 114 -8.01 43.43 0.75
N LYS A 115 -9.20 43.51 1.37
CA LYS A 115 -9.94 44.77 1.53
C LYS A 115 -9.67 45.46 2.87
N SER A 116 -9.31 44.70 3.89
CA SER A 116 -9.05 45.20 5.25
C SER A 116 -7.87 44.49 5.89
N GLU A 117 -7.29 45.10 6.94
CA GLU A 117 -6.23 44.46 7.74
C GLU A 117 -6.69 43.13 8.35
N LYS A 118 -7.95 43.05 8.77
CA LYS A 118 -8.56 41.80 9.27
C LYS A 118 -8.61 40.71 8.20
N ASP A 119 -8.84 41.08 6.94
CA ASP A 119 -8.82 40.12 5.84
C ASP A 119 -7.40 39.63 5.55
N THR A 120 -6.40 40.52 5.63
CA THR A 120 -4.98 40.18 5.50
C THR A 120 -4.54 39.20 6.58
N GLU A 121 -4.93 39.44 7.84
CA GLU A 121 -4.61 38.55 8.96
C GLU A 121 -5.25 37.16 8.77
N ARG A 122 -6.53 37.10 8.40
CA ARG A 122 -7.22 35.83 8.11
C ARG A 122 -6.60 35.09 6.95
N PHE A 123 -6.21 35.80 5.90
CA PHE A 123 -5.55 35.20 4.73
C PHE A 123 -4.17 34.64 5.09
N TYR A 124 -3.39 35.36 5.89
CA TYR A 124 -2.11 34.87 6.41
C TYR A 124 -2.29 33.61 7.25
N GLN A 125 -3.29 33.57 8.15
CA GLN A 125 -3.61 32.37 8.93
C GLN A 125 -3.98 31.17 8.04
N LYS A 126 -4.70 31.39 6.93
CA LYS A 126 -5.00 30.32 5.95
C LYS A 126 -3.72 29.78 5.30
N ILE A 127 -2.80 30.66 4.90
CA ILE A 127 -1.50 30.25 4.34
C ILE A 127 -0.72 29.41 5.36
N LEU A 128 -0.65 29.85 6.63
CA LEU A 128 0.01 29.09 7.70
C LEU A 128 -0.62 27.70 7.87
N ALA A 129 -1.95 27.61 7.88
CA ALA A 129 -2.64 26.33 8.03
C ALA A 129 -2.35 25.39 6.84
N VAL A 130 -2.38 25.90 5.61
CA VAL A 130 -2.09 25.11 4.39
C VAL A 130 -0.64 24.66 4.34
N ILE A 131 0.32 25.52 4.67
CA ILE A 131 1.75 25.15 4.78
C ILE A 131 1.94 24.05 5.84
N THR A 132 1.28 24.18 6.99
CA THR A 132 1.34 23.16 8.06
C THR A 132 0.81 21.81 7.56
N LEU A 133 -0.35 21.81 6.89
CA LEU A 133 -0.97 20.59 6.36
C LEU A 133 -0.17 19.94 5.23
N LEU A 134 0.36 20.74 4.30
CA LEU A 134 1.12 20.25 3.14
C LEU A 134 2.51 19.73 3.53
N SER A 135 3.16 20.35 4.52
CA SER A 135 4.46 19.88 5.01
C SER A 135 4.35 18.57 5.80
N GLY A 136 3.19 18.26 6.38
CA GLY A 136 2.99 17.07 7.20
C GLY A 136 3.74 17.11 8.54
N LEU A 137 4.26 18.28 8.94
CA LEU A 137 5.07 18.47 10.15
C LEU A 137 4.21 18.91 11.35
N GLY A 138 3.07 18.26 11.55
CA GLY A 138 2.14 18.54 12.65
C GLY A 138 0.76 19.02 12.22
N SER A 139 -0.07 19.42 13.19
CA SER A 139 -1.45 19.85 12.95
C SER A 139 -1.62 21.36 13.08
N PRO A 140 -2.33 22.03 12.15
CA PRO A 140 -2.65 23.45 12.27
C PRO A 140 -3.65 23.74 13.41
N THR A 141 -4.24 22.73 14.04
CA THR A 141 -5.13 22.92 15.19
C THR A 141 -4.39 23.22 16.49
N VAL A 142 -3.06 23.00 16.51
CA VAL A 142 -2.23 23.16 17.70
C VAL A 142 -1.55 24.54 17.66
N PRO A 143 -1.82 25.44 18.63
CA PRO A 143 -1.33 26.82 18.58
C PRO A 143 0.20 26.95 18.60
N SER A 144 0.89 26.09 19.33
CA SER A 144 2.37 26.09 19.41
C SER A 144 3.01 25.76 18.06
N ILE A 145 2.47 24.79 17.34
CA ILE A 145 2.89 24.41 15.98
C ILE A 145 2.68 25.58 15.02
N LEU A 146 1.49 26.20 15.03
CA LEU A 146 1.21 27.38 14.19
C LEU A 146 2.15 28.54 14.50
N ARG A 147 2.53 28.74 15.77
CA ARG A 147 3.49 29.78 16.16
C ARG A 147 4.87 29.51 15.57
N GLU A 148 5.37 28.27 15.62
CA GLU A 148 6.64 27.91 14.98
C GLU A 148 6.60 28.12 13.46
N VAL A 149 5.51 27.68 12.81
CA VAL A 149 5.30 27.86 11.37
C VAL A 149 5.24 29.35 11.03
N SER A 150 4.59 30.18 11.85
CA SER A 150 4.53 31.63 11.66
C SER A 150 5.91 32.28 11.75
N VAL A 151 6.72 31.92 12.75
CA VAL A 151 8.08 32.46 12.89
C VAL A 151 8.96 32.03 11.71
N ALA A 152 8.84 30.77 11.28
CA ALA A 152 9.58 30.26 10.13
C ALA A 152 9.17 30.99 8.84
N LEU A 153 7.86 31.19 8.61
CA LEU A 153 7.35 31.91 7.44
C LEU A 153 7.78 33.38 7.47
N GLN A 154 7.68 34.06 8.61
CA GLN A 154 8.10 35.47 8.74
C GLN A 154 9.58 35.70 8.44
N SER A 155 10.43 34.69 8.58
CA SER A 155 11.85 34.81 8.25
C SER A 155 12.12 34.86 6.74
N VAL A 156 11.14 34.50 5.91
CA VAL A 156 11.29 34.36 4.44
C VAL A 156 10.20 35.05 3.64
N PHE A 157 9.07 35.37 4.28
CA PHE A 157 7.89 35.98 3.68
C PHE A 157 7.11 36.79 4.72
N GLN A 158 7.13 38.10 4.58
CA GLN A 158 6.50 39.06 5.50
C GLN A 158 5.03 39.32 5.12
N ALA A 159 4.22 39.73 6.10
CA ALA A 159 2.81 40.05 5.87
C ALA A 159 2.59 41.20 4.85
N SER A 160 3.57 42.10 4.71
CA SER A 160 3.57 43.17 3.69
C SER A 160 3.60 42.63 2.26
N GLU A 161 4.18 41.44 2.05
CA GLU A 161 4.31 40.80 0.73
C GLU A 161 2.99 40.14 0.28
N LEU A 162 2.02 39.97 1.17
CA LEU A 162 0.70 39.42 0.84
C LEU A 162 -0.06 40.27 -0.19
N ALA A 163 0.10 41.58 -0.13
CA ALA A 163 -0.52 42.50 -1.09
C ALA A 163 -0.01 42.25 -2.51
N HIS A 164 1.28 41.92 -2.66
CA HIS A 164 1.84 41.52 -3.94
C HIS A 164 1.42 40.10 -4.32
N TYR A 165 1.50 39.14 -3.39
CA TYR A 165 1.12 37.75 -3.62
C TYR A 165 -0.27 37.61 -4.25
N VAL A 166 -1.29 38.32 -3.75
CA VAL A 166 -2.66 38.23 -4.27
C VAL A 166 -2.82 38.77 -5.70
N THR A 167 -1.87 39.56 -6.20
CA THR A 167 -1.86 40.08 -7.58
C THR A 167 -1.27 39.11 -8.60
N LEU A 168 -0.55 38.09 -8.15
CA LEU A 168 0.09 37.12 -9.03
C LEU A 168 -0.94 36.25 -9.77
N PRO A 169 -0.60 35.74 -10.97
CA PRO A 169 -1.38 34.71 -11.64
C PRO A 169 -1.55 33.46 -10.76
N LYS A 170 -2.66 32.73 -10.94
CA LYS A 170 -2.98 31.52 -10.15
C LYS A 170 -1.82 30.52 -10.11
N ARG A 171 -1.18 30.27 -11.26
CA ARG A 171 -0.04 29.35 -11.37
C ARG A 171 1.15 29.80 -10.53
N GLU A 172 1.52 31.08 -10.58
CA GLU A 172 2.64 31.62 -9.82
C GLU A 172 2.35 31.59 -8.31
N LYS A 173 1.10 31.83 -7.89
CA LYS A 173 0.67 31.67 -6.51
C LYS A 173 0.85 30.24 -6.00
N GLU A 174 0.48 29.25 -6.81
CA GLU A 174 0.64 27.83 -6.48
C GLU A 174 2.13 27.46 -6.36
N GLU A 175 2.96 27.87 -7.32
CA GLU A 175 4.41 27.64 -7.31
C GLU A 175 5.06 28.28 -6.08
N GLN A 176 4.75 29.55 -5.79
CA GLN A 176 5.29 30.26 -4.62
C GLN A 176 4.80 29.66 -3.30
N LEU A 177 3.53 29.23 -3.20
CA LEU A 177 3.02 28.59 -1.98
C LEU A 177 3.73 27.26 -1.70
N MET A 178 4.02 26.48 -2.75
CA MET A 178 4.78 25.23 -2.62
C MET A 178 6.22 25.48 -2.23
N GLU A 179 6.85 26.53 -2.77
CA GLU A 179 8.20 26.93 -2.38
C GLU A 179 8.27 27.36 -0.90
N LEU A 180 7.36 28.24 -0.47
CA LEU A 180 7.25 28.66 0.93
C LEU A 180 7.03 27.46 1.86
N MET A 181 6.20 26.51 1.45
CA MET A 181 5.99 25.28 2.20
C MET A 181 7.29 24.49 2.39
N CYS A 182 8.06 24.29 1.32
CA CYS A 182 9.35 23.58 1.38
C CYS A 182 10.37 24.31 2.26
N ILE A 183 10.48 25.64 2.14
CA ILE A 183 11.41 26.43 2.94
C ILE A 183 11.03 26.37 4.42
N VAL A 184 9.76 26.61 4.75
CA VAL A 184 9.25 26.57 6.14
C VAL A 184 9.44 25.19 6.75
N ALA A 185 9.16 24.12 6.00
CA ALA A 185 9.39 22.75 6.45
C ALA A 185 10.88 22.49 6.74
N GLY A 186 11.79 22.93 5.85
CA GLY A 186 13.22 22.83 6.05
C GLY A 186 13.71 23.57 7.30
N ILE A 187 13.22 24.79 7.54
CA ILE A 187 13.53 25.58 8.75
C ILE A 187 13.07 24.84 10.01
N ARG A 188 11.85 24.30 10.01
CA ARG A 188 11.30 23.59 11.18
C ARG A 188 12.05 22.28 11.45
N LEU A 189 12.41 21.52 10.42
CA LEU A 189 13.25 20.32 10.55
C LEU A 189 14.63 20.65 11.12
N PHE A 190 15.26 21.74 10.66
CA PHE A 190 16.54 22.18 11.20
C PHE A 190 16.44 22.65 12.65
N ASN A 191 15.39 23.41 13.01
CA ASN A 191 15.17 23.86 14.38
C ASN A 191 14.93 22.68 15.34
N ARG A 192 14.24 21.63 14.87
CA ARG A 192 14.10 20.37 15.60
C ARG A 192 15.44 19.71 15.86
N ASP A 193 16.29 19.59 14.82
CA ASP A 193 17.62 19.00 14.93
C ASP A 193 18.54 19.80 15.88
N CYS A 194 18.41 21.13 15.90
CA CYS A 194 19.06 22.01 16.87
C CYS A 194 18.48 21.94 18.30
N GLN A 195 17.41 21.18 18.54
CA GLN A 195 16.67 21.15 19.81
C GLN A 195 16.10 22.52 20.24
N ARG A 196 15.74 23.36 19.26
CA ARG A 196 15.21 24.72 19.47
C ARG A 196 13.74 24.87 19.03
N GLY A 197 13.06 23.76 18.78
CA GLY A 197 11.67 23.69 18.34
C GLY A 197 11.36 22.29 17.80
N GLY A 198 10.37 22.20 16.92
CA GLY A 198 9.97 20.94 16.30
C GLY A 198 8.82 20.26 17.02
N GLU A 199 8.00 21.04 17.73
CA GLU A 199 6.80 20.52 18.36
C GLU A 199 5.86 19.92 17.31
N GLY A 200 5.35 18.71 17.60
CA GLY A 200 4.47 17.97 16.69
C GLY A 200 5.16 17.36 15.46
N ILE A 201 6.50 17.39 15.38
CA ILE A 201 7.24 16.64 14.36
C ILE A 201 7.59 15.26 14.91
N ASP A 202 6.97 14.23 14.33
CA ASP A 202 7.22 12.84 14.70
C ASP A 202 8.65 12.40 14.38
N ASP A 203 9.18 11.51 15.21
CA ASP A 203 10.46 10.86 14.94
C ASP A 203 10.32 9.69 13.96
N LEU A 204 9.95 10.03 12.73
CA LEU A 204 9.78 9.06 11.65
C LEU A 204 10.96 8.09 11.49
N PRO A 205 12.24 8.48 11.59
CA PRO A 205 13.36 7.55 11.53
C PRO A 205 13.23 6.39 12.53
N SER A 206 13.02 6.70 13.81
CA SER A 206 12.90 5.70 14.87
C SER A 206 11.61 4.88 14.74
N ILE A 207 10.48 5.55 14.49
CA ILE A 207 9.16 4.89 14.30
C ILE A 207 9.23 3.89 13.15
N LEU A 208 9.83 4.28 12.01
CA LEU A 208 9.95 3.42 10.85
C LEU A 208 10.92 2.26 11.09
N GLN A 209 12.05 2.49 11.76
CA GLN A 209 13.00 1.42 12.08
C GLN A 209 12.38 0.36 13.01
N GLU A 210 11.63 0.80 14.02
CA GLU A 210 10.89 -0.10 14.91
C GLU A 210 9.80 -0.86 14.16
N ALA A 211 8.98 -0.16 13.37
CA ALA A 211 7.91 -0.77 12.59
C ALA A 211 8.44 -1.80 11.59
N LEU A 212 9.54 -1.50 10.89
CA LEU A 212 10.20 -2.43 9.97
C LEU A 212 10.71 -3.67 10.69
N THR A 213 11.37 -3.50 11.84
CA THR A 213 11.90 -4.63 12.63
C THR A 213 10.78 -5.54 13.10
N LYS A 214 9.70 -4.96 13.67
CA LYS A 214 8.52 -5.74 14.10
C LYS A 214 7.84 -6.45 12.93
N THR A 215 7.66 -5.77 11.81
CA THR A 215 7.04 -6.35 10.62
C THR A 215 7.88 -7.48 10.03
N ARG A 216 9.21 -7.30 9.95
CA ARG A 216 10.15 -8.33 9.48
C ARG A 216 10.05 -9.58 10.36
N ASN A 217 10.12 -9.43 11.67
CA ASN A 217 10.04 -10.54 12.61
C ASN A 217 8.70 -11.26 12.51
N SER A 218 7.59 -10.53 12.45
CA SER A 218 6.26 -11.13 12.28
C SER A 218 6.14 -11.94 10.97
N VAL A 219 6.71 -11.45 9.87
CA VAL A 219 6.72 -12.19 8.59
C VAL A 219 7.57 -13.46 8.69
N LEU A 220 8.70 -13.42 9.39
CA LEU A 220 9.57 -14.59 9.60
C LEU A 220 8.90 -15.63 10.52
N GLU A 221 8.26 -15.21 11.60
CA GLU A 221 7.47 -16.06 12.50
C GLU A 221 6.33 -16.78 11.77
N LEU A 222 5.73 -16.16 10.75
CA LEU A 222 4.73 -16.80 9.89
C LEU A 222 5.35 -17.78 8.88
N LEU A 223 6.56 -17.49 8.40
CA LEU A 223 7.25 -18.30 7.40
C LEU A 223 7.76 -19.63 7.98
N GLU A 224 8.27 -19.62 9.21
CA GLU A 224 8.87 -20.79 9.86
C GLU A 224 7.93 -22.02 9.94
N PRO A 225 6.72 -21.94 10.56
CA PRO A 225 5.80 -23.08 10.63
C PRO A 225 5.27 -23.47 9.24
N LEU A 226 5.16 -22.52 8.32
CA LEU A 226 4.77 -22.81 6.94
C LEU A 226 5.84 -23.64 6.22
N MET A 227 7.12 -23.33 6.42
CA MET A 227 8.21 -24.13 5.87
C MET A 227 8.21 -25.55 6.41
N ALA A 228 7.97 -25.74 7.71
CA ALA A 228 7.81 -27.08 8.29
C ALA A 228 6.67 -27.87 7.62
N LYS A 229 5.53 -27.23 7.36
CA LYS A 229 4.40 -27.82 6.63
C LYS A 229 4.77 -28.18 5.18
N VAL A 230 5.48 -27.29 4.49
CA VAL A 230 5.98 -27.51 3.13
C VAL A 230 6.90 -28.73 3.07
N TYR A 231 7.87 -28.84 3.98
CA TYR A 231 8.78 -29.98 4.02
C TYR A 231 8.05 -31.29 4.31
N LYS A 232 7.10 -31.27 5.27
CA LYS A 232 6.30 -32.45 5.58
C LYS A 232 5.53 -32.97 4.36
N PHE A 233 4.82 -32.09 3.65
CA PHE A 233 4.07 -32.52 2.46
C PHE A 233 4.98 -32.90 1.29
N THR A 234 6.14 -32.24 1.14
CA THR A 234 7.14 -32.62 0.14
C THR A 234 7.61 -34.06 0.39
N ALA A 235 7.97 -34.39 1.63
CA ALA A 235 8.41 -35.74 2.00
C ALA A 235 7.31 -36.79 1.81
N ILE A 236 6.05 -36.48 2.13
CA ILE A 236 4.91 -37.39 1.90
C ILE A 236 4.80 -37.71 0.40
N VAL A 237 4.79 -36.68 -0.45
CA VAL A 237 4.65 -36.83 -1.91
C VAL A 237 5.83 -37.62 -2.49
N GLU A 238 7.07 -37.27 -2.12
CA GLU A 238 8.28 -37.97 -2.57
C GLU A 238 8.29 -39.46 -2.17
N ASN A 239 7.92 -39.76 -0.93
CA ASN A 239 7.84 -41.14 -0.44
C ASN A 239 6.78 -41.95 -1.20
N THR A 240 5.59 -41.37 -1.44
CA THR A 240 4.54 -42.06 -2.20
C THR A 240 4.93 -42.35 -3.65
N ILE A 241 5.63 -41.42 -4.31
CA ILE A 241 6.14 -41.64 -5.68
C ILE A 241 7.20 -42.74 -5.71
N THR A 242 8.08 -42.77 -4.70
CA THR A 242 9.17 -43.74 -4.59
C THR A 242 8.67 -45.15 -4.25
N SER A 243 7.66 -45.28 -3.39
CA SER A 243 7.06 -46.59 -3.07
C SER A 243 6.27 -47.16 -4.25
N THR A 244 5.54 -46.32 -5.00
CA THR A 244 4.75 -46.75 -6.15
C THR A 244 5.63 -47.28 -7.30
N SER A 245 6.87 -46.80 -7.44
CA SER A 245 7.81 -47.30 -8.47
C SER A 245 8.47 -48.63 -8.12
N ILE A 246 8.53 -49.01 -6.84
CA ILE A 246 9.11 -50.27 -6.36
C ILE A 246 8.07 -51.40 -6.39
N ASP A 247 6.83 -51.13 -5.97
CA ASP A 247 5.75 -52.12 -5.92
C ASP A 247 5.19 -52.51 -7.31
N ALA A 248 5.45 -51.73 -8.36
CA ALA A 248 5.14 -52.11 -9.73
C ALA A 248 5.90 -53.37 -10.21
N SER A 249 6.94 -53.79 -9.48
CA SER A 249 7.69 -55.03 -9.78
C SER A 249 7.13 -56.28 -9.07
N TYR A 250 6.31 -56.13 -8.03
CA TYR A 250 5.72 -57.25 -7.30
C TYR A 250 4.32 -56.90 -6.75
N ALA A 251 3.29 -57.51 -7.37
CA ALA A 251 2.02 -57.94 -6.79
C ALA A 251 0.70 -57.23 -7.17
N CYS A 252 -0.28 -58.10 -7.41
CA CYS A 252 -1.73 -57.92 -7.40
C CYS A 252 -2.23 -57.21 -6.13
N SER A 253 -2.77 -56.01 -6.27
CA SER A 253 -3.63 -55.38 -5.26
C SER A 253 -5.04 -55.15 -5.81
N SER A 254 -6.04 -55.17 -4.92
CA SER A 254 -7.46 -54.95 -5.24
C SER A 254 -7.71 -53.51 -5.70
N LYS A 255 -8.62 -53.30 -6.67
CA LYS A 255 -8.88 -51.98 -7.30
C LYS A 255 -9.36 -50.89 -6.32
N GLU A 256 -9.96 -51.26 -5.19
CA GLU A 256 -10.49 -50.31 -4.20
C GLU A 256 -9.40 -49.64 -3.35
N THR A 257 -8.36 -50.38 -2.93
CA THR A 257 -7.24 -49.82 -2.17
C THR A 257 -6.33 -48.94 -3.02
N ALA A 258 -6.28 -49.17 -4.34
CA ALA A 258 -5.56 -48.31 -5.28
C ALA A 258 -6.26 -46.95 -5.46
N SER A 259 -7.60 -46.91 -5.49
CA SER A 259 -8.38 -45.68 -5.66
C SER A 259 -8.26 -44.74 -4.44
N ASP A 260 -8.31 -45.29 -3.23
CA ASP A 260 -8.17 -44.50 -2.00
C ASP A 260 -6.76 -43.91 -1.83
N LEU A 261 -5.73 -44.66 -2.27
CA LEU A 261 -4.35 -44.19 -2.24
C LEU A 261 -4.12 -43.05 -3.24
N GLU A 262 -4.72 -43.15 -4.44
CA GLU A 262 -4.66 -42.09 -5.46
C GLU A 262 -5.30 -40.79 -4.97
N GLU A 263 -6.47 -40.87 -4.31
CA GLU A 263 -7.13 -39.70 -3.72
C GLU A 263 -6.31 -39.06 -2.59
N GLN A 264 -5.65 -39.87 -1.75
CA GLN A 264 -4.77 -39.36 -0.70
C GLN A 264 -3.51 -38.68 -1.25
N ILE A 265 -2.94 -39.22 -2.33
CA ILE A 265 -1.79 -38.61 -3.02
C ILE A 265 -2.22 -37.29 -3.68
N GLU A 266 -3.35 -37.26 -4.37
CA GLU A 266 -3.90 -36.03 -4.97
C GLU A 266 -4.12 -34.96 -3.89
N TRP A 267 -4.71 -35.35 -2.75
CA TRP A 267 -4.90 -34.45 -1.61
C TRP A 267 -3.56 -33.91 -1.07
N ALA A 268 -2.54 -34.76 -0.91
CA ALA A 268 -1.22 -34.33 -0.45
C ALA A 268 -0.54 -33.36 -1.43
N ILE A 269 -0.68 -33.60 -2.74
CA ILE A 269 -0.18 -32.71 -3.80
C ILE A 269 -0.90 -31.35 -3.76
N GLU A 270 -2.22 -31.34 -3.63
CA GLU A 270 -2.97 -30.09 -3.54
C GLU A 270 -2.62 -29.31 -2.26
N MET A 271 -2.44 -29.99 -1.12
CA MET A 271 -1.99 -29.38 0.13
C MET A 271 -0.58 -28.80 0.02
N LEU A 272 0.34 -29.54 -0.61
CA LEU A 272 1.69 -29.03 -0.92
C LEU A 272 1.61 -27.78 -1.79
N THR A 273 0.76 -27.80 -2.82
CA THR A 273 0.54 -26.66 -3.73
C THR A 273 0.00 -25.44 -2.99
N ALA A 274 -0.99 -25.63 -2.10
CA ALA A 274 -1.53 -24.56 -1.27
C ALA A 274 -0.47 -23.96 -0.33
N SER A 275 0.37 -24.80 0.28
CA SER A 275 1.44 -24.35 1.16
C SER A 275 2.56 -23.63 0.42
N ARG A 276 2.97 -24.11 -0.76
CA ARG A 276 3.95 -23.42 -1.62
C ARG A 276 3.42 -22.08 -2.12
N GLN A 277 2.12 -22.00 -2.45
CA GLN A 277 1.51 -20.73 -2.82
C GLN A 277 1.55 -19.71 -1.68
N GLN A 278 1.21 -20.12 -0.46
CA GLN A 278 1.33 -19.26 0.72
C GLN A 278 2.79 -18.83 0.95
N GLU A 279 3.75 -19.73 0.75
CA GLU A 279 5.19 -19.43 0.87
C GLU A 279 5.58 -18.30 -0.08
N ILE A 280 5.17 -18.38 -1.35
CA ILE A 280 5.43 -17.34 -2.36
C ILE A 280 4.88 -15.99 -1.91
N TYR A 281 3.67 -15.95 -1.36
CA TYR A 281 3.05 -14.71 -0.89
C TYR A 281 3.76 -14.11 0.32
N ILE A 282 4.12 -14.92 1.31
CA ILE A 282 4.85 -14.47 2.50
C ILE A 282 6.26 -13.99 2.11
N ARG A 283 6.97 -14.71 1.22
CA ARG A 283 8.27 -14.28 0.71
C ARG A 283 8.19 -12.99 -0.10
N LYS A 284 7.10 -12.76 -0.83
CA LYS A 284 6.88 -11.49 -1.53
C LYS A 284 6.76 -10.34 -0.54
N LEU A 285 5.99 -10.51 0.54
CA LEU A 285 5.90 -9.53 1.63
C LEU A 285 7.26 -9.28 2.29
N LEU A 286 8.03 -10.34 2.56
CA LEU A 286 9.39 -10.21 3.11
C LEU A 286 10.30 -9.38 2.19
N GLY A 287 10.24 -9.63 0.89
CA GLY A 287 10.98 -8.84 -0.11
C GLY A 287 10.59 -7.36 -0.11
N ASP A 288 9.32 -7.04 0.13
CA ASP A 288 8.85 -5.65 0.24
C ASP A 288 9.32 -4.97 1.52
N VAL A 289 9.35 -5.70 2.65
CA VAL A 289 9.93 -5.22 3.92
C VAL A 289 11.41 -4.91 3.74
N GLU A 290 12.17 -5.82 3.12
CA GLU A 290 13.60 -5.63 2.85
C GLU A 290 13.89 -4.45 1.92
N ARG A 291 13.06 -4.26 0.89
CA ARG A 291 13.15 -3.08 0.00
C ARG A 291 12.87 -1.80 0.78
N SER A 292 11.89 -1.82 1.68
CA SER A 292 11.52 -0.68 2.51
C SER A 292 12.61 -0.35 3.53
N GLU A 293 13.25 -1.36 4.12
CA GLU A 293 14.38 -1.20 5.03
C GLU A 293 15.56 -0.50 4.34
N ARG A 294 15.92 -0.95 3.12
CA ARG A 294 16.96 -0.27 2.32
C ARG A 294 16.58 1.17 1.99
N ALA A 295 15.32 1.41 1.60
CA ALA A 295 14.85 2.74 1.25
C ALA A 295 14.87 3.70 2.45
N VAL A 296 14.40 3.25 3.62
CA VAL A 296 14.43 4.03 4.86
C VAL A 296 15.86 4.37 5.25
N LYS A 297 16.78 3.41 5.20
CA LYS A 297 18.21 3.65 5.46
C LYS A 297 18.77 4.74 4.53
N THR A 298 18.54 4.63 3.22
CA THR A 298 18.99 5.65 2.26
C THR A 298 18.38 7.02 2.53
N LEU A 299 17.09 7.10 2.89
CA LEU A 299 16.43 8.37 3.22
C LEU A 299 16.98 8.99 4.51
N MET A 300 17.26 8.19 5.53
CA MET A 300 17.87 8.63 6.78
C MET A 300 19.28 9.18 6.53
N ASP A 301 20.12 8.44 5.80
CA ASP A 301 21.49 8.88 5.45
C ASP A 301 21.46 10.20 4.67
N ARG A 302 20.51 10.33 3.72
CA ARG A 302 20.30 11.58 2.96
C ARG A 302 19.89 12.74 3.86
N LEU A 303 18.91 12.53 4.74
CA LEU A 303 18.42 13.56 5.66
C LEU A 303 19.56 14.04 6.58
N GLN A 304 20.29 13.09 7.18
CA GLN A 304 21.40 13.39 8.07
C GLN A 304 22.52 14.16 7.34
N THR A 305 22.88 13.73 6.13
CA THR A 305 23.87 14.43 5.30
C THR A 305 23.43 15.86 4.98
N ARG A 306 22.14 16.08 4.70
CA ARG A 306 21.59 17.42 4.43
C ARG A 306 21.62 18.30 5.67
N LEU A 307 21.25 17.77 6.84
CA LEU A 307 21.31 18.49 8.10
C LEU A 307 22.74 18.88 8.46
N PHE A 308 23.72 17.98 8.28
CA PHE A 308 25.14 18.32 8.48
C PHE A 308 25.61 19.46 7.58
N LYS A 309 25.28 19.41 6.28
CA LYS A 309 25.61 20.52 5.34
C LYS A 309 24.97 21.84 5.77
N LEU A 310 23.75 21.79 6.29
CA LEU A 310 23.03 22.97 6.77
C LEU A 310 23.70 23.53 8.03
N HIS A 311 24.07 22.67 8.98
CA HIS A 311 24.88 23.07 10.14
C HIS A 311 26.17 23.75 9.71
N ASP A 312 26.97 23.15 8.82
CA ASP A 312 28.23 23.72 8.35
C ASP A 312 28.04 25.09 7.66
N THR A 313 26.92 25.25 6.94
CA THR A 313 26.57 26.53 6.29
C THR A 313 26.27 27.63 7.33
N VAL A 314 25.68 27.26 8.47
CA VAL A 314 25.16 28.19 9.49
C VAL A 314 26.12 28.42 10.66
N ARG A 315 27.03 27.48 10.94
CA ARG A 315 27.86 27.38 12.16
C ARG A 315 28.74 28.60 12.48
N TYR A 316 29.08 29.43 11.49
CA TYR A 316 30.05 30.53 11.64
C TYR A 316 29.62 31.87 11.05
N ARG A 317 28.32 32.07 10.77
CA ARG A 317 27.87 33.26 10.05
C ARG A 317 26.77 34.01 10.81
N THR A 318 27.05 35.26 11.16
CA THR A 318 26.11 36.19 11.80
C THR A 318 24.99 36.64 10.85
N ALA A 319 25.24 36.56 9.54
CA ALA A 319 24.25 36.76 8.48
C ALA A 319 24.62 35.86 7.29
N ILE A 320 23.63 35.20 6.70
CA ILE A 320 23.82 34.29 5.56
C ILE A 320 22.90 34.75 4.43
N PRO A 321 23.41 34.87 3.19
CA PRO A 321 22.54 35.11 2.04
C PRO A 321 21.45 34.04 1.97
N THR A 322 20.20 34.49 1.94
CA THR A 322 18.99 33.66 1.87
C THR A 322 19.07 32.62 0.75
N ALA A 323 19.63 32.99 -0.41
CA ALA A 323 19.88 32.09 -1.54
C ALA A 323 20.74 30.85 -1.21
N GLN A 324 21.71 30.95 -0.28
CA GLN A 324 22.57 29.80 0.09
C GLN A 324 21.89 28.86 1.11
N VAL A 325 21.00 29.39 1.95
CA VAL A 325 20.25 28.62 2.96
C VAL A 325 19.03 27.95 2.34
N TYR A 326 18.36 28.63 1.41
CA TYR A 326 17.11 28.16 0.81
C TYR A 326 17.30 27.02 -0.18
N VAL A 327 18.41 26.99 -0.93
CA VAL A 327 18.77 25.83 -1.77
C VAL A 327 18.97 24.56 -0.93
N ASN A 328 19.55 24.70 0.27
CA ASN A 328 19.79 23.56 1.14
C ASN A 328 18.54 23.13 1.92
N THR A 329 17.67 24.06 2.33
CA THR A 329 16.43 23.76 3.07
C THR A 329 15.32 23.21 2.20
N THR A 330 15.15 23.71 0.96
CA THR A 330 14.21 23.12 -0.01
C THR A 330 14.62 21.70 -0.40
N ALA A 331 15.92 21.46 -0.57
CA ALA A 331 16.46 20.13 -0.87
C ALA A 331 16.38 19.11 0.28
N THR A 332 16.08 19.55 1.52
CA THR A 332 15.82 18.65 2.65
C THR A 332 14.41 18.06 2.60
N VAL A 333 13.49 18.72 1.90
CA VAL A 333 12.06 18.38 1.85
C VAL A 333 11.69 17.55 0.61
N THR A 334 12.52 17.59 -0.44
CA THR A 334 12.41 16.81 -1.69
C THR A 334 13.11 15.45 -1.67
#